data_AF-A0AA36GRE5-F1
#
_entry.id   AF-A0AA36GRE5-F1
#
_cell.length_a   1.000
_cell.length_b   1.000
_cell.length_c   1.000
_cell.angle_alpha   90.00
_cell.angle_beta   90.00
_cell.angle_gamma   90.00
#
_symmetry.space_group_name_H-M   'P 1'
#
loop_
_entity.id
_entity.type
_entity.pdbx_description
1 polymer ?
#
loop_
_entity_poly.entity_id
_entity_poly.type
_entity_poly.pdbx_seq_one_letter_code
_entity_poly.pdbx_strand_id
1 'polypeptide(L)'
;MYRMQLYVQIILSSFLFCTDARDCSGGIVTVGFLQTHIKGRRCKKINGGLYFLESDWTYKSELLDEFENVVNVSGPLHFAATKGMGHVKCFRNVEEIHSNGPAIVLLRNVGLLSLDLTALQKIDYDRRTKAVILHSNEGLYIDQLFDSLESKGITASEILSTSRIEFMNTIWSVIFFSILFLLVACILGIVVYKTTEEIHEILKLLRWQKRGQQYVPPEPPRTSNYSLKTSKSH
;
A
#
# COMPACT_ATOMS: atom_id res chain seq x y z
N MET A 1 32.57 -71.65 48.76
CA MET A 1 32.92 -71.05 47.44
C MET A 1 32.30 -69.66 47.40
N TYR A 2 33.10 -68.64 47.71
CA TYR A 2 32.71 -67.24 47.63
C TYR A 2 33.11 -66.68 46.26
N ARG A 3 32.16 -66.08 45.54
CA ARG A 3 32.48 -64.97 44.62
C ARG A 3 31.36 -63.94 44.70
N MET A 4 31.61 -63.00 45.60
CA MET A 4 30.99 -61.70 45.69
C MET A 4 31.98 -60.73 45.06
N GLN A 5 31.61 -60.13 43.93
CA GLN A 5 32.24 -58.97 43.31
C GLN A 5 31.24 -58.42 42.30
N LEU A 6 31.05 -57.13 42.08
CA LEU A 6 31.14 -55.92 42.88
C LEU A 6 30.42 -54.88 41.99
N TYR A 7 29.67 -54.00 42.62
CA TYR A 7 28.83 -52.95 42.04
C TYR A 7 29.59 -51.92 41.15
N VAL A 8 28.81 -51.29 40.27
CA VAL A 8 28.84 -49.83 39.94
C VAL A 8 30.00 -49.30 39.07
N GLN A 9 29.69 -49.04 37.79
CA GLN A 9 29.87 -47.74 37.11
C GLN A 9 29.50 -47.87 35.62
N ILE A 10 28.26 -47.53 35.27
CA ILE A 10 27.98 -46.88 33.97
C ILE A 10 27.19 -45.62 34.31
N ILE A 11 27.89 -44.68 34.95
CA ILE A 11 27.54 -43.27 34.96
C ILE A 11 28.29 -42.67 33.77
N LEU A 12 27.51 -41.99 32.91
CA LEU A 12 27.82 -40.83 32.07
C LEU A 12 29.25 -40.63 31.52
N SER A 13 29.26 -40.06 30.30
CA SER A 13 30.40 -39.55 29.52
C SER A 13 31.12 -40.66 28.74
N SER A 14 31.24 -40.65 27.42
CA SER A 14 31.37 -39.58 26.41
C SER A 14 31.05 -40.26 25.07
N PHE A 15 30.19 -39.76 24.19
CA PHE A 15 30.36 -38.67 23.24
C PHE A 15 28.98 -38.00 23.08
N LEU A 16 28.72 -36.73 23.42
CA LEU A 16 29.34 -35.55 22.80
C LEU A 16 29.43 -35.68 21.28
N PHE A 17 28.32 -36.05 20.64
CA PHE A 17 28.00 -35.45 19.34
C PHE A 17 27.51 -34.02 19.59
N CYS A 18 28.47 -33.10 19.72
CA CYS A 18 28.27 -31.76 19.16
C CYS A 18 28.17 -31.94 17.64
N THR A 19 27.00 -32.34 17.14
CA THR A 19 26.61 -31.97 15.78
C THR A 19 26.01 -30.58 15.87
N ASP A 20 26.93 -29.63 15.82
CA ASP A 20 26.71 -28.27 15.34
C ASP A 20 25.88 -28.30 14.05
N ALA A 21 24.88 -27.42 14.00
CA ALA A 21 23.81 -27.33 12.98
C ALA A 21 22.79 -28.48 13.02
N ARG A 22 21.70 -28.26 13.78
CA ARG A 22 20.49 -29.07 13.63
C ARG A 22 19.72 -28.57 12.43
N ASP A 23 19.79 -29.35 11.36
CA ASP A 23 18.99 -29.19 10.16
C ASP A 23 17.55 -29.63 10.43
N CYS A 24 16.59 -28.82 10.03
CA CYS A 24 15.16 -29.12 10.10
C CYS A 24 14.57 -29.07 8.70
N SER A 25 13.52 -29.85 8.42
CA SER A 25 12.84 -29.82 7.13
C SER A 25 11.96 -28.58 6.99
N GLY A 26 11.95 -27.97 5.81
CA GLY A 26 10.95 -26.97 5.43
C GLY A 26 9.58 -27.61 5.15
N GLY A 27 8.56 -26.78 4.97
CA GLY A 27 7.19 -27.22 4.71
C GLY A 27 6.15 -26.13 4.94
N ILE A 28 4.88 -26.55 4.94
CA ILE A 28 3.76 -25.66 5.26
C ILE A 28 3.76 -25.39 6.75
N VAL A 29 3.90 -24.12 7.12
CA VAL A 29 4.00 -23.68 8.51
C VAL A 29 2.61 -23.58 9.09
N THR A 30 2.22 -24.62 9.81
CA THR A 30 1.05 -24.68 10.67
C THR A 30 1.47 -24.77 12.14
N VAL A 31 0.54 -24.59 13.08
CA VAL A 31 0.81 -24.84 14.50
C VAL A 31 1.32 -26.27 14.72
N GLY A 32 0.74 -27.25 14.02
CA GLY A 32 1.19 -28.65 14.08
C GLY A 32 2.61 -28.81 13.55
N PHE A 33 2.97 -28.17 12.44
CA PHE A 33 4.33 -28.17 11.90
C PHE A 33 5.33 -27.60 12.92
N LEU A 34 5.03 -26.45 13.53
CA LEU A 34 5.91 -25.84 14.53
C LEU A 34 6.17 -26.80 15.70
N GLN A 35 5.11 -27.41 16.25
CA GLN A 35 5.22 -28.34 17.37
C GLN A 35 6.01 -29.61 17.05
N THR A 36 5.87 -30.12 15.83
CA THR A 36 6.45 -31.41 15.44
C THR A 36 7.85 -31.29 14.84
N HIS A 37 8.12 -30.24 14.06
CA HIS A 37 9.33 -30.12 13.25
C HIS A 37 10.31 -29.04 13.72
N ILE A 38 9.88 -28.06 14.52
CA ILE A 38 10.72 -26.91 14.89
C ILE A 38 10.95 -26.83 16.41
N LYS A 39 9.85 -26.92 17.18
CA LYS A 39 9.84 -26.66 18.61
C LYS A 39 10.83 -27.52 19.38
N GLY A 40 11.66 -26.87 20.20
CA GLY A 40 12.69 -27.54 21.01
C GLY A 40 13.85 -28.15 20.23
N ARG A 41 13.84 -28.08 18.89
CA ARG A 41 14.92 -28.62 18.05
C ARG A 41 16.08 -27.64 17.89
N ARG A 42 15.89 -26.34 18.13
CA ARG A 42 16.90 -25.27 17.93
C ARG A 42 17.52 -25.33 16.54
N CYS A 43 16.66 -25.33 15.53
CA CYS A 43 17.03 -25.45 14.12
C CYS A 43 17.94 -24.28 13.73
N LYS A 44 19.12 -24.57 13.16
CA LYS A 44 19.99 -23.54 12.55
C LYS A 44 19.77 -23.44 11.04
N LYS A 45 19.35 -24.53 10.40
CA LYS A 45 19.13 -24.59 8.97
C LYS A 45 17.78 -25.21 8.65
N ILE A 46 17.09 -24.65 7.67
CA ILE A 46 15.86 -25.21 7.11
C ILE A 46 16.17 -25.78 5.72
N ASN A 47 15.94 -27.08 5.56
CA ASN A 47 16.07 -27.83 4.33
C ASN A 47 14.74 -27.76 3.55
N GLY A 48 14.65 -26.80 2.62
CA GLY A 48 13.44 -26.47 1.86
C GLY A 48 12.84 -25.10 2.23
N GLY A 49 11.69 -24.79 1.63
CA GLY A 49 10.97 -23.52 1.86
C GLY A 49 10.04 -23.55 3.08
N LEU A 50 9.69 -22.37 3.58
CA LEU A 50 8.69 -22.17 4.62
C LEU A 50 7.46 -21.50 4.01
N TYR A 51 6.31 -22.19 4.06
CA TYR A 51 5.09 -21.76 3.39
C TYR A 51 3.99 -21.45 4.41
N PHE A 52 3.70 -20.18 4.62
CA PHE A 52 2.60 -19.66 5.43
C PHE A 52 1.41 -19.41 4.51
N LEU A 53 0.50 -20.38 4.41
CA LEU A 53 -0.59 -20.38 3.44
C LEU A 53 -1.93 -20.32 4.16
N GLU A 54 -2.81 -19.39 3.75
CA GLU A 54 -4.22 -19.33 4.16
C GLU A 54 -4.44 -19.44 5.69
N SER A 55 -3.57 -18.75 6.45
CA SER A 55 -3.44 -18.94 7.89
C SER A 55 -3.63 -17.65 8.69
N ASP A 56 -4.38 -17.73 9.79
CA ASP A 56 -4.57 -16.63 10.75
C ASP A 56 -3.62 -16.76 11.95
N TRP A 57 -2.80 -15.73 12.15
CA TRP A 57 -1.73 -15.62 13.13
C TRP A 57 -1.99 -14.56 14.22
N THR A 58 -3.17 -13.93 14.24
CA THR A 58 -3.50 -12.78 15.12
C THR A 58 -3.18 -13.02 16.61
N TYR A 59 -3.29 -14.27 17.08
CA TYR A 59 -3.01 -14.67 18.47
C TYR A 59 -1.98 -15.79 18.58
N LYS A 60 -1.18 -16.01 17.53
CA LYS A 60 -0.26 -17.15 17.42
C LYS A 60 1.15 -16.74 16.98
N SER A 61 1.40 -15.44 16.84
CA SER A 61 2.69 -14.91 16.38
C SER A 61 3.85 -15.32 17.28
N GLU A 62 3.63 -15.48 18.59
CA GLU A 62 4.62 -15.98 19.55
C GLU A 62 5.14 -17.38 19.23
N LEU A 63 4.36 -18.22 18.54
CA LEU A 63 4.81 -19.55 18.14
C LEU A 63 5.88 -19.49 17.04
N LEU A 64 6.01 -18.35 16.35
CA LEU A 64 7.01 -18.15 15.31
C LEU A 64 8.41 -17.93 15.90
N ASP A 65 8.52 -17.53 17.16
CA ASP A 65 9.81 -17.31 17.83
C ASP A 65 10.67 -18.58 17.89
N GLU A 66 10.08 -19.76 17.68
CA GLU A 66 10.80 -21.02 17.52
C GLU A 66 11.78 -21.00 16.32
N PHE A 67 11.58 -20.11 15.34
CA PHE A 67 12.51 -19.89 14.22
C PHE A 67 13.67 -18.95 14.53
N GLU A 68 13.74 -18.34 15.72
CA GLU A 68 14.76 -17.34 16.05
C GLU A 68 16.20 -17.83 15.86
N ASN A 69 16.45 -19.13 15.98
CA ASN A 69 17.78 -19.71 15.82
C ASN A 69 18.15 -20.04 14.36
N VAL A 70 17.23 -19.86 13.42
CA VAL A 70 17.44 -20.19 12.01
C VAL A 70 18.33 -19.14 11.37
N VAL A 71 19.42 -19.63 10.76
CA VAL A 71 20.43 -18.83 10.06
C VAL A 71 20.36 -19.04 8.55
N ASN A 72 20.05 -20.26 8.09
CA ASN A 72 20.03 -20.58 6.67
C ASN A 72 18.70 -21.25 6.27
N VAL A 73 18.11 -20.81 5.16
CA VAL A 73 16.90 -21.41 4.57
C VAL A 73 17.20 -21.80 3.13
N SER A 74 17.08 -23.08 2.79
CA SER A 74 17.34 -23.60 1.44
C SER A 74 16.07 -23.70 0.57
N GLY A 75 15.17 -22.74 0.75
CA GLY A 75 14.01 -22.54 -0.10
C GLY A 75 13.35 -21.18 0.17
N PRO A 76 12.18 -20.92 -0.44
CA PRO A 76 11.51 -19.64 -0.29
C PRO A 76 10.96 -19.40 1.11
N LEU A 77 10.94 -18.14 1.53
CA LEU A 77 10.02 -17.63 2.55
C LEU A 77 8.74 -17.17 1.84
N HIS A 78 7.69 -17.98 1.92
CA HIS A 78 6.46 -17.77 1.17
C HIS A 78 5.30 -17.50 2.14
N PHE A 79 4.77 -16.28 2.10
CA PHE A 79 3.59 -15.85 2.84
C PHE A 79 2.47 -15.53 1.85
N ALA A 80 1.40 -16.33 1.88
CA ALA A 80 0.26 -16.15 1.00
C ALA A 80 -1.06 -16.21 1.76
N ALA A 81 -1.88 -15.18 1.58
CA ALA A 81 -3.20 -15.08 2.21
C ALA A 81 -3.16 -15.24 3.74
N THR A 82 -2.09 -14.76 4.40
CA THR A 82 -2.00 -14.76 5.86
C THR A 82 -2.77 -13.59 6.47
N LYS A 83 -3.21 -13.76 7.72
CA LYS A 83 -3.88 -12.71 8.49
C LYS A 83 -3.19 -12.46 9.84
N GLY A 84 -3.03 -11.19 10.21
CA GLY A 84 -2.66 -10.78 11.56
C GLY A 84 -1.24 -11.20 12.01
N MET A 85 -0.27 -11.30 11.10
CA MET A 85 1.11 -11.65 11.47
C MET A 85 1.86 -10.51 12.17
N GLY A 86 1.45 -9.25 11.97
CA GLY A 86 2.10 -8.08 12.55
C GLY A 86 3.53 -7.93 12.03
N HIS A 87 4.47 -7.71 12.95
CA HIS A 87 5.90 -7.59 12.67
C HIS A 87 6.58 -8.95 12.84
N VAL A 88 6.96 -9.59 11.73
CA VAL A 88 7.60 -10.91 11.76
C VAL A 88 9.09 -10.75 12.06
N LYS A 89 9.47 -10.98 13.32
CA LYS A 89 10.85 -10.84 13.83
C LYS A 89 11.62 -12.15 13.91
N CYS A 90 10.93 -13.29 13.80
CA CYS A 90 11.52 -14.61 13.98
C CYS A 90 12.61 -14.96 12.95
N PHE A 91 12.68 -14.24 11.82
CA PHE A 91 13.69 -14.42 10.78
C PHE A 91 14.85 -13.41 10.83
N ARG A 92 14.93 -12.60 11.90
CA ARG A 92 15.97 -11.55 12.05
C ARG A 92 17.40 -12.07 11.95
N ASN A 93 17.62 -13.34 12.30
CA ASN A 93 18.92 -14.01 12.33
C ASN A 93 19.22 -14.81 11.04
N VAL A 94 18.30 -14.80 10.07
CA VAL A 94 18.53 -15.48 8.79
C VAL A 94 19.58 -14.69 8.00
N GLU A 95 20.71 -15.32 7.75
CA GLU A 95 21.84 -14.78 7.00
C GLU A 95 21.77 -15.14 5.51
N GLU A 96 21.25 -16.33 5.20
CA GLU A 96 21.23 -16.84 3.83
C GLU A 96 19.90 -17.49 3.45
N ILE A 97 19.41 -17.16 2.25
CA ILE A 97 18.26 -17.80 1.61
C ILE A 97 18.70 -18.34 0.26
N HIS A 98 18.53 -19.64 0.01
CA HIS A 98 18.86 -20.30 -1.24
C HIS A 98 17.62 -20.93 -1.84
N SER A 99 17.06 -20.39 -2.92
CA SER A 99 15.80 -20.83 -3.51
C SER A 99 15.95 -21.25 -4.97
N ASN A 100 15.30 -22.33 -5.39
CA ASN A 100 15.21 -22.72 -6.81
C ASN A 100 14.07 -21.96 -7.53
N GLY A 101 14.01 -20.64 -7.32
CA GLY A 101 12.94 -19.75 -7.74
C GLY A 101 12.98 -18.47 -6.92
N PRO A 102 11.86 -17.76 -6.74
CA PRO A 102 11.82 -16.59 -5.85
C PRO A 102 12.23 -16.95 -4.43
N ALA A 103 13.02 -16.09 -3.78
CA ALA A 103 13.48 -16.31 -2.41
C ALA A 103 12.48 -15.81 -1.37
N ILE A 104 11.81 -14.69 -1.66
CA ILE A 104 10.79 -14.11 -0.78
C ILE A 104 9.52 -13.87 -1.59
N VAL A 105 8.40 -14.39 -1.11
CA VAL A 105 7.11 -14.32 -1.79
C VAL A 105 6.06 -13.86 -0.81
N LEU A 106 5.54 -12.63 -0.98
CA LEU A 106 4.48 -12.05 -0.15
C LEU A 106 3.25 -11.77 -1.04
N LEU A 107 2.19 -12.56 -0.88
CA LEU A 107 0.99 -12.50 -1.72
C LEU A 107 -0.28 -12.35 -0.88
N ARG A 108 -1.06 -11.30 -1.10
CA ARG A 108 -2.42 -11.13 -0.53
C ARG A 108 -2.49 -11.27 0.99
N ASN A 109 -1.42 -10.87 1.69
CA ASN A 109 -1.41 -10.92 3.16
C ASN A 109 -2.13 -9.69 3.74
N VAL A 110 -2.85 -9.89 4.83
CA VAL A 110 -3.60 -8.83 5.53
C VAL A 110 -3.05 -8.69 6.95
N GLY A 111 -2.47 -7.54 7.27
CA GLY A 111 -1.87 -7.30 8.59
C GLY A 111 -0.52 -7.99 8.78
N LEU A 112 0.18 -8.34 7.68
CA LEU A 112 1.63 -8.53 7.70
C LEU A 112 2.28 -7.16 7.51
N LEU A 113 2.80 -6.58 8.59
CA LEU A 113 3.27 -5.19 8.62
C LEU A 113 4.75 -5.08 8.22
N SER A 114 5.59 -6.01 8.67
CA SER A 114 7.01 -6.04 8.28
C SER A 114 7.59 -7.46 8.37
N LEU A 115 8.63 -7.72 7.59
CA LEU A 115 9.45 -8.92 7.64
C LEU A 115 10.88 -8.51 8.01
N ASP A 116 11.35 -8.88 9.20
CA ASP A 116 12.68 -8.53 9.68
C ASP A 116 13.72 -9.54 9.17
N LEU A 117 14.63 -9.06 8.33
CA LEU A 117 15.73 -9.81 7.72
C LEU A 117 17.06 -9.08 7.96
N THR A 118 17.24 -8.50 9.15
CA THR A 118 18.40 -7.65 9.47
C THR A 118 19.75 -8.34 9.22
N ALA A 119 19.89 -9.62 9.61
CA ALA A 119 21.12 -10.40 9.42
C ALA A 119 21.34 -10.90 7.98
N LEU A 120 20.38 -10.71 7.07
CA LEU A 120 20.46 -11.27 5.72
C LEU A 120 21.66 -10.68 4.97
N GLN A 121 22.48 -11.55 4.40
CA GLN A 121 23.69 -11.21 3.66
C GLN A 121 23.65 -11.76 2.23
N LYS A 122 22.97 -12.89 2.02
CA LYS A 122 22.96 -13.57 0.74
C LYS A 122 21.58 -14.10 0.39
N ILE A 123 21.14 -13.79 -0.82
CA ILE A 123 20.00 -14.43 -1.47
C ILE A 123 20.52 -15.09 -2.74
N ASP A 124 20.46 -16.42 -2.81
CA ASP A 124 20.68 -17.18 -4.02
C ASP A 124 19.32 -17.62 -4.58
N TYR A 125 19.11 -17.39 -5.87
CA TYR A 125 17.82 -17.61 -6.51
C TYR A 125 17.98 -17.94 -8.00
N ASP A 126 17.00 -18.61 -8.60
CA ASP A 126 17.01 -18.84 -10.05
C ASP A 126 16.83 -17.49 -10.79
N ARG A 127 17.89 -17.04 -11.47
CA ARG A 127 17.93 -15.78 -12.24
C ARG A 127 16.93 -15.71 -13.38
N ARG A 128 16.26 -16.81 -13.75
CA ARG A 128 15.10 -16.81 -14.67
C ARG A 128 13.84 -16.22 -14.03
N THR A 129 13.84 -16.09 -12.70
CA THR A 129 12.73 -15.57 -11.89
C THR A 129 13.12 -14.28 -11.17
N LYS A 130 12.17 -13.67 -10.48
CA LYS A 130 12.41 -12.49 -9.65
C LYS A 130 12.77 -12.95 -8.23
N ALA A 131 13.77 -12.33 -7.62
CA ALA A 131 14.25 -12.67 -6.29
C ALA A 131 13.14 -12.50 -5.24
N VAL A 132 12.37 -11.41 -5.37
CA VAL A 132 11.30 -11.05 -4.45
C VAL A 132 10.02 -10.78 -5.23
N ILE A 133 8.91 -11.37 -4.78
CA ILE A 133 7.58 -11.16 -5.36
C ILE A 133 6.66 -10.59 -4.29
N LEU A 134 6.09 -9.42 -4.56
CA LEU A 134 5.11 -8.74 -3.74
C LEU A 134 3.83 -8.50 -4.55
N HIS A 135 2.70 -8.98 -4.03
CA HIS A 135 1.40 -8.78 -4.65
C HIS A 135 0.32 -8.53 -3.59
N SER A 136 -0.37 -7.41 -3.70
CA SER A 136 -1.57 -7.04 -2.92
C SER A 136 -1.46 -7.30 -1.40
N ASN A 137 -0.39 -6.86 -0.74
CA ASN A 137 -0.24 -6.99 0.71
C ASN A 137 -0.80 -5.74 1.43
N GLU A 138 -1.82 -5.93 2.27
CA GLU A 138 -2.47 -4.85 3.02
C GLU A 138 -1.76 -4.58 4.35
N GLY A 139 -1.32 -3.34 4.54
CA GLY A 139 -0.62 -2.87 5.75
C GLY A 139 0.89 -3.11 5.77
N LEU A 140 1.45 -3.76 4.74
CA LEU A 140 2.90 -3.99 4.65
C LEU A 140 3.65 -2.68 4.39
N TYR A 141 4.69 -2.40 5.18
CA TYR A 141 5.61 -1.28 4.95
C TYR A 141 6.57 -1.61 3.78
N ILE A 142 6.06 -1.54 2.55
CA ILE A 142 6.79 -1.92 1.33
C ILE A 142 8.08 -1.12 1.16
N ASP A 143 8.06 0.19 1.44
CA ASP A 143 9.25 1.04 1.24
C ASP A 143 10.40 0.64 2.17
N GLN A 144 10.11 0.37 3.45
CA GLN A 144 11.12 -0.10 4.41
C GLN A 144 11.69 -1.47 4.01
N LEU A 145 10.83 -2.37 3.50
CA LEU A 145 11.29 -3.66 2.99
C LEU A 145 12.21 -3.49 1.77
N PHE A 146 11.89 -2.54 0.88
CA PHE A 146 12.70 -2.24 -0.30
C PHE A 146 14.06 -1.67 0.07
N ASP A 147 14.08 -0.64 0.93
CA ASP A 147 15.32 -0.02 1.41
C ASP A 147 16.23 -1.08 2.08
N SER A 148 15.62 -1.97 2.87
CA SER A 148 16.32 -3.09 3.49
C SER A 148 16.93 -4.02 2.43
N LEU A 149 16.15 -4.47 1.44
CA LEU A 149 16.64 -5.37 0.38
C LEU A 149 17.70 -4.72 -0.52
N GLU A 150 17.54 -3.44 -0.85
CA GLU A 150 18.50 -2.68 -1.66
C GLU A 150 19.84 -2.53 -0.92
N SER A 151 19.81 -2.29 0.40
CA SER A 151 21.02 -2.28 1.23
C SER A 151 21.77 -3.63 1.24
N LYS A 152 21.09 -4.73 0.87
CA LYS A 152 21.66 -6.07 0.72
C LYS A 152 22.03 -6.43 -0.72
N GLY A 153 22.00 -5.47 -1.64
CA GLY A 153 22.41 -5.64 -3.03
C GLY A 153 21.33 -6.21 -3.96
N ILE A 154 20.07 -6.32 -3.50
CA ILE A 154 18.95 -6.67 -4.38
C ILE A 154 18.48 -5.42 -5.10
N THR A 155 18.58 -5.42 -6.42
CA THR A 155 18.17 -4.29 -7.24
C THR A 155 16.66 -4.26 -7.46
N ALA A 156 16.10 -3.08 -7.71
CA ALA A 156 14.69 -2.93 -8.02
C ALA A 156 14.23 -3.79 -9.21
N SER A 157 15.13 -4.11 -10.14
CA SER A 157 14.84 -4.98 -11.29
C SER A 157 14.59 -6.44 -10.91
N GLU A 158 15.09 -6.88 -9.76
CA GLU A 158 14.95 -8.24 -9.23
C GLU A 158 13.69 -8.39 -8.36
N ILE A 159 12.99 -7.28 -8.10
CA ILE A 159 11.76 -7.25 -7.31
C ILE A 159 10.56 -7.08 -8.24
N LEU A 160 9.60 -8.00 -8.15
CA LEU A 160 8.28 -7.84 -8.77
C LEU A 160 7.30 -7.33 -7.72
N SER A 161 6.85 -6.08 -7.85
CA SER A 161 5.81 -5.52 -6.98
C SER A 161 4.66 -4.98 -7.80
N THR A 162 3.51 -5.66 -7.75
CA THR A 162 2.28 -5.11 -8.38
C THR A 162 1.61 -4.09 -7.47
N SER A 163 1.82 -4.17 -6.15
CA SER A 163 1.24 -3.24 -5.18
C SER A 163 1.65 -1.79 -5.44
N ARG A 164 2.91 -1.55 -5.84
CA ARG A 164 3.36 -0.22 -6.26
C ARG A 164 2.71 0.20 -7.58
N ILE A 165 2.56 -0.71 -8.53
CA ILE A 165 1.95 -0.42 -9.85
C ILE A 165 0.47 -0.04 -9.69
N GLU A 166 -0.27 -0.78 -8.87
CA GLU A 166 -1.68 -0.50 -8.55
C GLU A 166 -1.85 0.84 -7.84
N PHE A 167 -1.00 1.12 -6.84
CA PHE A 167 -1.02 2.40 -6.12
C PHE A 167 -0.68 3.58 -7.04
N MET A 168 0.39 3.46 -7.83
CA MET A 168 0.78 4.51 -8.79
C MET A 168 -0.29 4.74 -9.85
N ASN A 169 -0.86 3.69 -10.42
CA ASN A 169 -1.95 3.82 -11.39
C ASN A 169 -3.18 4.50 -10.79
N THR A 170 -3.50 4.22 -9.53
CA THR A 170 -4.61 4.87 -8.81
C THR A 170 -4.34 6.37 -8.64
N ILE A 171 -3.14 6.76 -8.22
CA ILE A 171 -2.76 8.18 -8.09
C ILE A 171 -2.82 8.89 -9.44
N TRP A 172 -2.21 8.30 -10.48
CA TRP A 172 -2.22 8.88 -11.83
C TRP A 172 -3.64 9.06 -12.37
N SER A 173 -4.52 8.09 -12.12
CA SER A 173 -5.94 8.16 -12.47
C SER A 173 -6.63 9.34 -11.78
N VAL A 174 -6.45 9.50 -10.47
CA VAL A 174 -7.04 10.62 -9.71
C VAL A 174 -6.54 11.98 -10.22
N ILE A 175 -5.23 12.10 -10.47
CA ILE A 175 -4.64 13.34 -11.02
C ILE A 175 -5.24 13.65 -12.39
N PHE A 176 -5.32 12.65 -13.27
CA PHE A 176 -5.88 12.81 -14.61
C PHE A 176 -7.35 13.25 -14.57
N PHE A 177 -8.18 12.60 -13.75
CA PHE A 177 -9.59 12.97 -13.59
C PHE A 177 -9.78 14.35 -12.97
N SER A 178 -8.89 14.76 -12.04
CA SER A 178 -8.93 16.10 -11.44
C SER A 178 -8.63 17.20 -12.45
N ILE A 179 -7.64 16.98 -13.33
CA ILE A 179 -7.32 17.90 -14.43
C ILE A 179 -8.48 17.98 -15.42
N LEU A 180 -9.06 16.83 -15.79
CA LEU A 180 -10.21 16.79 -16.69
C LEU A 180 -11.42 17.54 -16.11
N PHE A 181 -11.70 17.36 -14.82
CA PHE A 181 -12.77 18.08 -14.13
C PHE A 181 -12.56 19.59 -14.16
N LEU A 182 -11.33 20.07 -13.89
CA LEU A 182 -11.00 21.49 -13.96
C LEU A 182 -11.20 22.06 -15.38
N LEU A 183 -10.82 21.32 -16.42
CA LEU A 183 -11.03 21.74 -17.80
C LEU A 183 -12.53 21.87 -18.13
N VAL A 184 -13.34 20.90 -17.72
CA VAL A 184 -14.80 20.95 -17.91
C VAL A 184 -15.41 22.12 -17.15
N ALA A 185 -14.99 22.36 -15.90
CA ALA A 185 -15.45 23.48 -15.10
C ALA A 185 -15.10 24.84 -15.74
N CYS A 186 -13.90 24.98 -16.31
CA CYS A 186 -13.51 26.17 -17.05
C CYS A 186 -14.39 26.40 -18.29
N ILE A 187 -14.67 25.35 -19.06
CA ILE A 187 -15.55 25.44 -20.24
C ILE A 187 -16.96 25.86 -19.81
N LEU A 188 -17.52 25.23 -18.78
CA LEU A 188 -18.83 25.60 -18.23
C LEU A 188 -18.84 27.05 -17.73
N GLY A 189 -17.78 27.49 -17.06
CA GLY A 189 -17.61 28.89 -16.62
C GLY A 189 -17.65 29.87 -17.78
N ILE A 190 -16.98 29.56 -18.90
CA ILE A 190 -17.01 30.36 -20.12
C ILE A 190 -18.42 30.40 -20.72
N VAL A 191 -19.13 29.27 -20.75
CA VAL A 191 -20.51 29.19 -21.23
C VAL A 191 -21.43 30.07 -20.38
N VAL A 192 -21.36 29.94 -19.05
CA VAL A 192 -22.15 30.77 -18.12
C VAL A 192 -21.83 32.26 -18.32
N TYR A 193 -20.54 32.61 -18.37
CA TYR A 193 -20.10 33.98 -18.60
C TYR A 193 -20.71 34.58 -19.87
N LYS A 194 -20.62 33.87 -21.01
CA LYS A 194 -21.25 34.32 -22.27
C LYS A 194 -22.76 34.46 -22.14
N THR A 195 -23.45 33.49 -21.54
CA THR A 195 -24.90 33.59 -21.36
C THR A 195 -25.30 34.79 -20.49
N THR A 196 -24.51 35.12 -19.45
CA THR A 196 -24.78 36.30 -18.62
C THR A 196 -24.57 37.62 -19.36
N GLU A 197 -23.61 37.69 -20.28
CA GLU A 197 -23.38 38.87 -21.13
C GLU A 197 -24.55 39.10 -22.09
N GLU A 198 -25.03 38.04 -22.76
CA GLU A 198 -26.20 38.11 -23.64
C GLU A 198 -27.47 38.50 -22.89
N ILE A 199 -27.69 37.93 -21.70
CA ILE A 199 -28.83 38.29 -20.83
C ILE A 199 -28.73 39.75 -20.38
N HIS A 200 -27.53 40.26 -20.10
CA HIS A 200 -27.33 41.65 -19.69
C HIS A 200 -27.72 42.64 -20.80
N GLU A 201 -27.31 42.37 -22.05
CA GLU A 201 -27.68 43.20 -23.20
C GLU A 201 -29.19 43.17 -23.46
N ILE A 202 -29.84 42.00 -23.36
CA ILE A 202 -31.30 41.89 -23.48
C ILE A 202 -32.02 42.67 -22.38
N LEU A 203 -31.56 42.57 -21.12
CA LEU A 203 -32.11 43.34 -19.99
C LEU A 203 -31.97 44.85 -20.18
N LYS A 204 -30.85 45.29 -20.78
CA LYS A 204 -30.59 46.71 -21.08
C LYS A 204 -31.55 47.23 -22.15
N LEU A 205 -31.80 46.45 -23.21
CA LEU A 205 -32.80 46.77 -24.24
C LEU A 205 -34.21 46.88 -23.67
N LEU A 206 -34.63 45.91 -22.84
CA LEU A 206 -35.94 45.94 -22.16
C LEU A 206 -36.09 47.18 -21.26
N ARG A 207 -35.04 47.57 -20.53
CA ARG A 207 -35.02 48.78 -19.70
C ARG A 207 -35.13 50.07 -20.52
N TRP A 208 -34.59 50.07 -21.74
CA TRP A 208 -34.67 51.22 -22.65
C TRP A 208 -36.07 51.36 -23.25
N GLN A 209 -36.68 50.25 -23.71
CA GLN A 209 -38.05 50.23 -24.23
C GLN A 209 -39.08 50.68 -23.18
N LYS A 210 -38.93 50.25 -21.93
CA LYS A 210 -39.82 50.66 -20.83
C LYS A 210 -39.76 52.18 -20.54
N ARG A 211 -38.58 52.80 -20.74
CA ARG A 211 -38.42 54.26 -20.61
C ARG A 211 -39.01 55.03 -21.80
N GLY A 212 -38.93 54.48 -23.01
CA GLY A 212 -39.57 55.06 -24.20
C GLY A 212 -41.10 55.08 -24.13
N GLN A 213 -41.71 54.05 -23.53
CA GLN A 213 -43.18 54.00 -23.34
C GLN A 213 -43.70 54.91 -22.21
N GLN A 214 -42.84 55.37 -21.30
CA GLN A 214 -43.18 56.35 -20.26
C GLN A 214 -43.03 57.81 -20.72
N TYR A 215 -42.69 58.05 -21.99
CA TYR A 215 -42.61 59.40 -22.52
C TYR A 215 -44.00 59.99 -22.72
N VAL A 216 -44.41 60.85 -21.78
CA VAL A 216 -45.57 61.73 -21.95
C VAL A 216 -45.08 62.99 -22.68
N PRO A 217 -45.59 63.30 -23.88
CA PRO A 217 -45.16 64.50 -24.60
C PRO A 217 -45.54 65.76 -23.79
N PRO A 218 -44.69 66.80 -23.79
CA PRO A 218 -45.00 68.03 -23.07
C PRO A 218 -46.25 68.69 -23.68
N GLU A 219 -47.17 69.13 -22.82
CA GLU A 219 -48.37 69.86 -23.26
C GLU A 219 -47.96 71.11 -24.05
N PRO A 220 -48.63 71.39 -25.19
CA PRO A 220 -48.33 72.56 -25.99
C PRO A 220 -48.58 73.86 -25.20
N PRO A 221 -47.79 74.91 -25.44
CA PRO A 221 -47.88 76.15 -24.68
C PRO A 221 -49.29 76.76 -24.80
N ARG A 222 -49.90 77.07 -23.64
CA ARG A 222 -51.17 77.80 -23.55
C ARG A 222 -51.05 79.12 -24.32
N THR A 223 -51.86 79.28 -25.36
CA THR A 223 -52.09 80.56 -26.02
C THR A 223 -52.61 81.57 -25.01
N SER A 224 -51.78 82.56 -24.68
CA SER A 224 -52.18 83.74 -23.93
C SER A 224 -53.11 84.59 -24.79
N ASN A 225 -54.37 84.72 -24.37
CA ASN A 225 -55.32 85.66 -24.96
C ASN A 225 -54.83 87.10 -24.74
N TYR A 226 -54.33 87.74 -25.79
CA TYR A 226 -54.13 89.19 -25.81
C TYR A 226 -55.49 89.87 -25.93
N SER A 227 -55.94 90.49 -24.83
CA SER A 227 -57.12 91.35 -24.82
C SER A 227 -56.76 92.72 -25.40
N LEU A 228 -57.19 92.99 -26.64
CA LEU A 228 -57.13 94.31 -27.27
C LEU A 228 -58.04 95.27 -26.48
N LYS A 229 -57.47 96.20 -25.73
CA LYS A 229 -58.18 97.39 -25.23
C LYS A 229 -58.20 98.44 -26.35
N THR A 230 -59.34 98.59 -27.00
CA THR A 230 -59.63 99.73 -27.87
C THR A 230 -60.07 100.94 -27.05
N SER A 231 -59.48 102.07 -27.43
CA SER A 231 -59.74 103.43 -26.97
C SER A 231 -61.20 103.86 -27.22
N LYS A 232 -61.77 104.63 -26.28
CA LYS A 232 -62.86 105.58 -26.58
C LYS A 232 -62.50 106.94 -25.99
N SER A 233 -62.29 107.88 -26.90
CA SER A 233 -62.28 109.33 -26.68
C SER A 233 -63.70 109.84 -26.40
N HIS A 234 -63.82 110.74 -25.43
CA HIS A 234 -64.81 111.80 -25.41
C HIS A 234 -64.18 113.03 -24.77
#